data_AF-A0A963WEW5-F1
#
_entry.id   AF-A0A963WEW5-F1
#
_cell.length_a   1.000
_cell.length_b   1.000
_cell.length_c   1.000
_cell.angle_alpha   90.00
_cell.angle_beta   90.00
_cell.angle_gamma   90.00
#
_symmetry.space_group_name_H-M   'P 1'
#
loop_
_entity.id
_entity.type
_entity.pdbx_description
1 polymer ?
#
loop_
_entity_poly.entity_id
_entity_poly.type
_entity_poly.pdbx_seq_one_letter_code
_entity_poly.pdbx_strand_id
1 'polypeptide(L)'
;LDLARLPLAEPGAGGARGVAVIGERNWAMTLPVACVPVANGLFYTPEPGLWRSLDPEGRLRQLTNRYQRLLFELVPIYGEDTFRIVSPRLDEVRVSFDPGRFDFRRLGARYLLVPTAQAAGLEANASVRRVPAVDGEGGYLLFELTGRPA
;
A
#
# COMPACT_ATOMS: atom_id res chain seq x y z
N LEU A 1 -3.92 -8.88 16.33
CA LEU A 1 -2.79 -8.32 15.54
C LEU A 1 -1.82 -7.60 16.48
N ASP A 2 -0.78 -8.27 16.97
CA ASP A 2 0.26 -7.64 17.81
C ASP A 2 1.31 -6.94 16.93
N LEU A 3 0.96 -5.74 16.43
CA LEU A 3 1.83 -4.91 15.60
C LEU A 3 3.13 -4.51 16.32
N ALA A 4 3.17 -4.55 17.66
CA ALA A 4 4.32 -4.18 18.46
C ALA A 4 5.49 -5.17 18.36
N ARG A 5 5.24 -6.40 17.88
CA ARG A 5 6.29 -7.41 17.64
C ARG A 5 6.92 -7.33 16.26
N LEU A 6 6.37 -6.50 15.37
CA LEU A 6 6.87 -6.36 14.02
C LEU A 6 7.79 -5.14 13.94
N PRO A 7 8.92 -5.22 13.23
CA PRO A 7 9.81 -4.10 13.03
C PRO A 7 9.23 -3.16 11.96
N LEU A 8 8.00 -2.69 12.12
CA LEU A 8 7.24 -1.89 11.14
C LEU A 8 7.87 -0.51 10.92
N ALA A 9 8.56 0.00 11.94
CA ALA A 9 9.30 1.26 11.89
C ALA A 9 10.72 1.11 11.33
N GLU A 10 11.27 -0.11 11.29
CA GLU A 10 12.64 -0.37 10.84
C GLU A 10 12.71 -0.45 9.30
N PRO A 11 13.75 0.15 8.69
CA PRO A 11 13.98 0.03 7.25
C PRO A 11 14.16 -1.43 6.82
N GLY A 12 13.46 -1.81 5.76
CA GLY A 12 13.70 -3.03 4.99
C GLY A 12 14.82 -2.86 3.97
N ALA A 13 15.06 -3.91 3.19
CA ALA A 13 16.05 -3.88 2.11
C ALA A 13 15.73 -2.74 1.11
N GLY A 14 16.75 -1.94 0.75
CA GLY A 14 16.58 -0.81 -0.18
C GLY A 14 15.98 0.47 0.43
N GLY A 15 15.79 0.55 1.76
CA GLY A 15 15.33 1.76 2.45
C GLY A 15 13.81 1.89 2.56
N ALA A 16 13.06 0.89 2.07
CA ALA A 16 11.60 0.81 2.21
C ALA A 16 11.19 0.75 3.69
N ARG A 17 10.15 1.49 4.08
CA ARG A 17 9.73 1.62 5.49
C ARG A 17 8.21 1.63 5.59
N GLY A 18 7.69 1.15 6.71
CA GLY A 18 6.26 1.29 7.01
C GLY A 18 5.34 0.32 6.28
N VAL A 19 4.06 0.67 6.27
CA VAL A 19 2.95 -0.20 5.88
C VAL A 19 2.11 0.46 4.78
N ALA A 20 1.84 -0.25 3.69
CA ALA A 20 0.74 0.08 2.79
C ALA A 20 -0.52 -0.64 3.29
N VAL A 21 -1.57 0.13 3.55
CA VAL A 21 -2.84 -0.36 4.11
C VAL A 21 -3.86 -0.49 2.98
N ILE A 22 -4.32 -1.71 2.75
CA ILE A 22 -5.29 -2.03 1.69
C ILE A 22 -6.70 -1.99 2.25
N GLY A 23 -7.61 -1.32 1.54
CA GLY A 23 -9.06 -1.44 1.74
C GLY A 23 -9.59 -0.86 3.04
N GLU A 24 -8.74 -0.34 3.93
CA GLU A 24 -9.11 0.05 5.28
C GLU A 24 -8.64 1.46 5.64
N ARG A 25 -9.61 2.33 5.99
CA ARG A 25 -9.35 3.74 6.29
C ARG A 25 -8.85 3.93 7.72
N ASN A 26 -9.37 3.15 8.66
CA ASN A 26 -9.06 3.35 10.06
C ASN A 26 -7.61 3.00 10.33
N TRP A 27 -7.11 1.87 9.82
CA TRP A 27 -5.70 1.50 9.98
C TRP A 27 -4.74 2.50 9.33
N ALA A 28 -5.08 3.03 8.15
CA ALA A 28 -4.27 4.06 7.49
C ALA A 28 -4.14 5.36 8.31
N MET A 29 -5.07 5.62 9.24
CA MET A 29 -5.03 6.77 10.15
C MET A 29 -4.50 6.45 11.55
N THR A 30 -4.76 5.24 12.05
CA THR A 30 -4.35 4.80 13.40
C THR A 30 -2.86 4.47 13.46
N LEU A 31 -2.30 3.83 12.42
CA LEU A 31 -0.89 3.44 12.40
C LEU A 31 0.06 4.64 12.56
N PRO A 32 -0.14 5.78 11.87
CA PRO A 32 0.67 6.98 12.11
C PRO A 32 0.64 7.49 13.55
N VAL A 33 -0.52 7.40 14.24
CA VAL A 33 -0.64 7.81 15.65
C VAL A 33 0.22 6.93 16.56
N ALA A 34 0.40 5.66 16.18
CA ALA A 34 1.29 4.72 16.85
C ALA A 34 2.75 4.81 16.36
N CYS A 35 3.13 5.89 15.66
CA CYS A 35 4.45 6.10 15.06
C CYS A 35 4.86 5.02 14.04
N VAL A 36 3.89 4.32 13.44
CA VAL A 36 4.14 3.39 12.33
C VAL A 36 4.00 4.15 11.01
N PRO A 37 5.07 4.27 10.20
CA PRO A 37 4.97 4.95 8.91
C PRO A 37 4.00 4.22 7.98
N VAL A 38 3.25 4.96 7.17
CA VAL A 38 2.33 4.40 6.19
C VAL A 38 2.56 4.99 4.80
N ALA A 39 2.36 4.17 3.76
CA ALA A 39 2.46 4.63 2.36
C ALA A 39 1.17 5.31 1.87
N ASN A 40 0.05 5.09 2.56
CA ASN A 40 -1.24 5.69 2.24
C ASN A 40 -2.02 6.06 3.51
N GLY A 41 -2.86 7.09 3.40
CA GLY A 41 -3.54 7.73 4.52
C GLY A 41 -3.97 9.14 4.15
N LEU A 42 -4.15 10.01 5.15
CA LEU A 42 -4.39 11.42 4.92
C LEU A 42 -3.05 12.17 4.92
N PHE A 43 -2.68 12.73 3.77
CA PHE A 43 -1.46 13.52 3.63
C PHE A 43 -1.78 14.96 3.28
N TYR A 44 -1.07 15.89 3.92
CA TYR A 44 -1.14 17.31 3.57
C TYR A 44 -0.62 17.54 2.15
N THR A 45 0.49 16.91 1.79
CA THR A 45 1.08 16.94 0.46
C THR A 45 1.19 15.54 -0.13
N PRO A 46 0.95 15.38 -1.44
CA PRO A 46 1.24 14.11 -2.13
C PRO A 46 2.70 13.69 -1.91
N GLU A 47 2.93 12.43 -1.53
CA GLU A 47 4.28 11.90 -1.27
C GLU A 47 5.07 11.78 -2.60
N PRO A 48 6.12 12.59 -2.83
CA PRO A 48 6.76 12.65 -4.14
C PRO A 48 7.47 11.35 -4.56
N GLY A 49 7.92 10.51 -3.62
CA GLY A 49 8.52 9.21 -3.90
C GLY A 49 7.54 8.26 -4.57
N LEU A 50 6.37 8.08 -3.96
CA LEU A 50 5.29 7.23 -4.43
C LEU A 50 4.83 7.66 -5.82
N TRP A 51 4.56 8.95 -6.02
CA TRP A 51 4.05 9.43 -7.30
C TRP A 51 5.09 9.36 -8.41
N ARG A 52 6.38 9.60 -8.13
CA ARG A 52 7.45 9.34 -9.12
C ARG A 52 7.57 7.86 -9.48
N SER A 53 7.28 6.98 -8.52
CA SER A 53 7.29 5.53 -8.75
C SER A 53 6.09 5.07 -9.58
N LEU A 54 4.89 5.57 -9.30
CA LEU A 54 3.65 5.17 -10.00
C LEU A 54 3.45 5.89 -11.34
N ASP A 55 3.75 7.18 -11.41
CA ASP A 55 3.54 8.05 -12.56
C ASP A 55 4.83 8.86 -12.87
N PRO A 56 5.90 8.20 -13.36
CA PRO A 56 7.19 8.84 -13.58
C PRO A 56 7.13 9.98 -14.60
N GLU A 57 6.23 9.88 -15.57
CA GLU A 57 6.01 10.89 -16.62
C GLU A 57 5.10 12.04 -16.15
N GLY A 58 4.48 11.93 -14.97
CA GLY A 58 3.60 12.95 -14.42
C GLY A 58 2.28 13.13 -15.17
N ARG A 59 1.81 12.12 -15.90
CA ARG A 59 0.57 12.17 -16.69
C ARG A 59 -0.68 12.30 -15.83
N LEU A 60 -0.60 11.89 -14.57
CA LEU A 60 -1.72 11.82 -13.61
C LEU A 60 -1.64 12.90 -12.52
N ARG A 61 -0.73 13.88 -12.66
CA ARG A 61 -0.56 14.99 -11.70
C ARG A 61 -1.86 15.74 -11.40
N GLN A 62 -2.78 15.85 -12.36
CA GLN A 62 -4.07 16.52 -12.16
C GLN A 62 -5.00 15.76 -11.22
N LEU A 63 -4.80 14.45 -11.05
CA LEU A 63 -5.59 13.62 -10.12
C LEU A 63 -5.07 13.73 -8.69
N THR A 64 -3.80 14.09 -8.50
CA THR A 64 -3.17 14.24 -7.19
C THR A 64 -3.27 15.69 -6.69
N ASN A 65 -3.78 15.89 -5.48
CA ASN A 65 -3.97 17.20 -4.86
C ASN A 65 -3.48 17.20 -3.40
N ARG A 66 -3.25 18.40 -2.87
CA ARG A 66 -3.00 18.62 -1.45
C ARG A 66 -4.24 18.28 -0.64
N TYR A 67 -4.05 17.86 0.61
CA TYR A 67 -5.11 17.49 1.56
C TYR A 67 -5.96 16.27 1.15
N GLN A 68 -5.45 15.43 0.26
CA GLN A 68 -6.18 14.25 -0.16
C GLN A 68 -5.92 13.05 0.75
N ARG A 69 -6.97 12.27 0.91
CA ARG A 69 -6.92 10.92 1.43
C ARG A 69 -6.53 9.99 0.29
N LEU A 70 -5.38 9.35 0.43
CA LEU A 70 -4.89 8.32 -0.48
C LEU A 70 -5.35 6.95 0.01
N LEU A 71 -6.10 6.24 -0.83
CA LEU A 71 -6.64 4.91 -0.55
C LEU A 71 -6.11 3.89 -1.53
N PHE A 72 -5.71 2.74 -1.00
CA PHE A 72 -5.29 1.60 -1.78
C PHE A 72 -6.35 0.51 -1.72
N GLU A 73 -6.63 -0.14 -2.84
CA GLU A 73 -7.54 -1.28 -2.92
C GLU A 73 -7.01 -2.34 -3.87
N LEU A 74 -7.47 -3.58 -3.68
CA LEU A 74 -7.15 -4.70 -4.56
C LEU A 74 -8.36 -5.02 -5.41
N VAL A 75 -8.19 -4.94 -6.73
CA VAL A 75 -9.23 -5.22 -7.71
C VAL A 75 -8.55 -5.87 -8.92
N PRO A 76 -9.09 -6.96 -9.49
CA PRO A 76 -8.60 -7.47 -10.77
C PRO A 76 -8.65 -6.36 -11.83
N ILE A 77 -7.52 -6.12 -12.50
CA ILE A 77 -7.45 -5.15 -13.60
C ILE A 77 -7.29 -5.95 -14.89
N TYR A 78 -7.99 -5.54 -15.93
CA TYR A 78 -7.95 -6.23 -17.23
C TYR A 78 -7.10 -5.43 -18.22
N GLY A 79 -6.39 -6.14 -19.10
CA GLY A 79 -5.46 -5.56 -20.06
C GLY A 79 -4.03 -5.45 -19.52
N GLU A 80 -3.23 -4.61 -20.18
CA GLU A 80 -1.79 -4.45 -19.89
C GLU A 80 -1.52 -3.69 -18.58
N ASP A 81 -2.48 -2.88 -18.11
CA ASP A 81 -2.33 -2.13 -16.87
C ASP A 81 -2.39 -3.04 -15.64
N THR A 82 -1.59 -2.70 -14.64
CA THR A 82 -1.52 -3.40 -13.35
C THR A 82 -2.04 -2.56 -12.18
N PHE A 83 -2.34 -1.29 -12.41
CA PHE A 83 -2.94 -0.40 -11.43
C PHE A 83 -3.76 0.70 -12.13
N ARG A 84 -4.68 1.31 -11.38
CA ARG A 84 -5.50 2.43 -11.86
C ARG A 84 -5.59 3.50 -10.78
N ILE A 85 -5.41 4.76 -11.16
CA ILE A 85 -5.58 5.90 -10.27
C ILE A 85 -6.84 6.66 -10.67
N VAL A 86 -7.70 6.96 -9.69
CA VAL A 86 -8.88 7.80 -9.86
C VAL A 86 -9.02 8.77 -8.69
N SER A 87 -9.63 9.94 -8.94
CA SER A 87 -10.00 10.90 -7.89
C SER A 87 -11.53 10.97 -7.84
N PRO A 88 -12.21 10.04 -7.13
CA PRO A 88 -13.68 9.98 -7.14
C PRO A 88 -14.32 11.20 -6.45
N ARG A 89 -13.55 11.89 -5.60
CA ARG A 89 -13.91 13.12 -4.91
C ARG A 89 -12.73 14.07 -4.92
N LEU A 90 -12.97 15.32 -4.57
CA LEU A 90 -11.92 16.35 -4.51
C LEU A 90 -10.83 16.01 -3.47
N ASP A 91 -11.22 15.39 -2.36
CA ASP A 91 -10.38 15.03 -1.20
C ASP A 91 -9.93 13.57 -1.19
N GLU A 92 -10.19 12.79 -2.24
CA GLU A 92 -9.90 11.36 -2.25
C GLU A 92 -9.20 10.98 -3.55
N VAL A 93 -8.05 10.32 -3.42
CA VAL A 93 -7.41 9.58 -4.50
C VAL A 93 -7.43 8.11 -4.15
N ARG A 94 -7.85 7.32 -5.11
CA ARG A 94 -7.89 5.88 -5.00
C ARG A 94 -6.98 5.26 -6.02
N VAL A 95 -6.14 4.35 -5.55
CA VAL A 95 -5.28 3.52 -6.38
C VAL A 95 -5.72 2.08 -6.23
N SER A 96 -6.27 1.53 -7.30
CA SER A 96 -6.61 0.11 -7.40
C SER A 96 -5.42 -0.63 -7.96
N PHE A 97 -5.07 -1.77 -7.38
CA PHE A 97 -3.96 -2.62 -7.84
C PHE A 97 -4.48 -4.00 -8.21
N ASP A 98 -3.94 -4.56 -9.28
CA ASP A 98 -4.11 -5.96 -9.59
C ASP A 98 -3.34 -6.81 -8.54
N PRO A 99 -4.03 -7.66 -7.77
CA PRO A 99 -3.38 -8.38 -6.67
C PRO A 99 -2.32 -9.37 -7.15
N GLY A 100 -2.47 -9.94 -8.35
CA GLY A 100 -1.56 -10.96 -8.88
C GLY A 100 -0.39 -10.38 -9.68
N ARG A 101 -0.56 -9.20 -10.28
CA ARG A 101 0.38 -8.67 -11.29
C ARG A 101 1.09 -7.39 -10.89
N PHE A 102 0.55 -6.59 -9.97
CA PHE A 102 1.18 -5.34 -9.58
C PHE A 102 2.48 -5.57 -8.79
N ASP A 103 3.52 -4.80 -9.09
CA ASP A 103 4.74 -4.78 -8.28
C ASP A 103 4.57 -3.88 -7.06
N PHE A 104 4.20 -4.48 -5.92
CA PHE A 104 3.95 -3.74 -4.68
C PHE A 104 5.19 -3.04 -4.12
N ARG A 105 6.41 -3.44 -4.53
CA ARG A 105 7.66 -2.79 -4.10
C ARG A 105 7.73 -1.33 -4.53
N ARG A 106 6.97 -0.96 -5.57
CA ARG A 106 6.82 0.42 -6.06
C ARG A 106 6.15 1.36 -5.04
N LEU A 107 5.49 0.83 -4.01
CA LEU A 107 4.82 1.63 -2.99
C LEU A 107 5.76 2.24 -1.94
N GLY A 108 7.04 1.82 -1.90
CA GLY A 108 8.00 2.28 -0.90
C GLY A 108 7.74 1.79 0.54
N ALA A 109 6.69 0.98 0.73
CA ALA A 109 6.38 0.31 1.99
C ALA A 109 7.26 -0.92 2.21
N ARG A 110 7.39 -1.37 3.47
CA ARG A 110 8.00 -2.67 3.79
C ARG A 110 6.95 -3.78 3.88
N TYR A 111 5.76 -3.43 4.33
CA TYR A 111 4.67 -4.39 4.54
C TYR A 111 3.37 -3.96 3.85
N LEU A 112 2.53 -4.94 3.52
CA LEU A 112 1.11 -4.74 3.22
C LEU A 112 0.27 -5.25 4.37
N LEU A 113 -0.64 -4.42 4.86
CA LEU A 113 -1.70 -4.83 5.77
C LEU A 113 -3.00 -4.94 4.97
N VAL A 114 -3.58 -6.14 4.93
CA VAL A 114 -4.69 -6.46 4.02
C VAL A 114 -5.80 -7.17 4.78
N PRO A 115 -7.08 -6.76 4.66
CA PRO A 115 -8.20 -7.54 5.17
C PRO A 115 -8.17 -8.94 4.59
N THR A 116 -8.37 -9.98 5.40
CA THR A 116 -8.32 -11.38 4.96
C THR A 116 -9.27 -11.63 3.78
N ALA A 117 -10.45 -10.98 3.79
CA ALA A 117 -11.43 -11.07 2.70
C ALA A 117 -10.96 -10.50 1.36
N GLN A 118 -9.94 -9.65 1.34
CA GLN A 118 -9.40 -8.99 0.13
C GLN A 118 -8.04 -9.55 -0.30
N ALA A 119 -7.46 -10.49 0.46
CA ALA A 119 -6.12 -10.99 0.20
C ALA A 119 -6.03 -12.02 -0.94
N ALA A 120 -7.17 -12.36 -1.56
CA ALA A 120 -7.22 -13.30 -2.68
C ALA A 120 -6.30 -12.83 -3.82
N GLY A 121 -5.48 -13.75 -4.34
CA GLY A 121 -4.54 -13.49 -5.43
C GLY A 121 -3.18 -12.93 -5.01
N LEU A 122 -3.02 -12.37 -3.81
CA LEU A 122 -1.72 -11.87 -3.33
C LEU A 122 -0.70 -12.99 -3.12
N GLU A 123 -1.14 -14.18 -2.70
CA GLU A 123 -0.22 -15.31 -2.47
C GLU A 123 0.49 -15.79 -3.76
N ALA A 124 -0.08 -15.48 -4.93
CA ALA A 124 0.52 -15.78 -6.23
C ALA A 124 1.45 -14.66 -6.74
N ASN A 125 1.50 -13.51 -6.07
CA ASN A 125 2.27 -12.36 -6.52
C ASN A 125 3.71 -12.43 -6.00
N ALA A 126 4.68 -12.37 -6.92
CA ALA A 126 6.11 -12.52 -6.60
C ALA A 126 6.72 -11.35 -5.80
N SER A 127 6.04 -10.20 -5.75
CA SER A 127 6.52 -9.01 -5.02
C SER A 127 6.19 -9.04 -3.53
N VAL A 128 5.39 -10.01 -3.07
CA VAL A 128 4.92 -10.11 -1.68
C VAL A 128 5.17 -11.51 -1.12
N ARG A 129 5.35 -11.59 0.20
CA ARG A 129 5.45 -12.86 0.92
C ARG A 129 4.65 -12.77 2.22
N ARG A 130 3.74 -13.72 2.43
CA ARG A 130 2.93 -13.76 3.66
C ARG A 130 3.82 -13.93 4.90
N VAL A 131 3.53 -13.19 5.96
CA VAL A 131 4.23 -13.29 7.25
C VAL A 131 3.38 -14.15 8.21
N PRO A 132 3.75 -15.41 8.48
CA PRO A 132 2.89 -16.35 9.22
C PRO A 132 2.67 -15.96 10.68
N ALA A 133 3.66 -15.29 11.30
CA ALA A 133 3.70 -15.02 12.74
C ALA A 133 2.68 -13.97 13.24
N VAL A 134 1.90 -13.38 12.34
CA VAL A 134 0.94 -12.30 12.64
C VAL A 134 -0.50 -12.71 12.33
N ASP A 135 -0.72 -13.94 11.88
CA ASP A 135 -2.04 -14.51 11.66
C ASP A 135 -2.67 -14.83 13.01
N GLY A 136 -3.41 -13.87 13.57
CA GLY A 136 -4.01 -14.05 14.88
C GLY A 136 -4.76 -12.82 15.34
N GLU A 137 -6.09 -12.93 15.28
CA GLU A 137 -7.08 -12.00 15.85
C GLU A 137 -7.17 -10.64 15.14
N GLY A 138 -8.18 -10.49 14.28
CA GLY A 138 -8.54 -9.18 13.71
C GLY A 138 -9.06 -9.19 12.27
N GLY A 139 -8.95 -10.29 11.53
CA GLY A 139 -9.42 -10.35 10.13
C GLY A 139 -8.49 -9.64 9.14
N TYR A 140 -7.20 -9.53 9.46
CA TYR A 140 -6.16 -8.96 8.60
C TYR A 140 -4.99 -9.93 8.45
N LEU A 141 -4.34 -9.87 7.28
CA LEU A 141 -3.11 -10.56 6.94
C LEU A 141 -2.00 -9.53 6.73
N LEU A 142 -0.76 -9.92 7.04
CA LEU A 142 0.42 -9.14 6.76
C LEU A 142 1.28 -9.82 5.70
N PHE A 143 1.71 -9.03 4.71
CA PHE A 143 2.68 -9.46 3.71
C PHE A 143 3.93 -8.59 3.81
N GLU A 144 5.10 -9.19 3.73
CA GLU A 144 6.36 -8.47 3.54
C GLU A 144 6.63 -8.29 2.05
N LEU A 145 7.08 -7.11 1.66
CA LEU A 145 7.52 -6.84 0.29
C LEU A 145 8.96 -7.33 0.11
N THR A 146 9.19 -8.23 -0.84
CA THR A 146 10.47 -8.94 -0.98
C THR A 146 11.23 -8.55 -2.25
N GLY A 147 12.52 -8.18 -2.10
CA GLY A 147 13.41 -7.85 -3.21
C GLY A 147 13.45 -6.36 -3.57
N ARG A 148 14.18 -6.00 -4.63
CA ARG A 148 14.18 -4.63 -5.19
C ARG A 148 13.09 -4.49 -6.25
N PRO A 149 12.45 -3.31 -6.40
CA PRO A 149 11.53 -3.05 -7.51
C PRO A 149 12.26 -3.31 -8.84
N ALA A 150 11.53 -3.90 -9.80
CA ALA A 150 12.03 -4.18 -11.15
C ALA A 150 12.03 -2.91 -12.02
#